data_AF-A0A3E2NWZ6-F1
#
_entry.id   AF-A0A3E2NWZ6-F1
#
_cell.length_a   1.000
_cell.length_b   1.000
_cell.length_c   1.000
_cell.angle_alpha   90.00
_cell.angle_beta   90.00
_cell.angle_gamma   90.00
#
_symmetry.space_group_name_H-M   'P 1'
#
loop_
_entity.id
_entity.type
_entity.pdbx_description
1 polymer ?
#
loop_
_entity_poly.entity_id
_entity_poly.type
_entity_poly.pdbx_seq_one_letter_code
_entity_poly.pdbx_strand_id
1 'polypeptide(L)'
;MGALAILGGGLQEFCIWLANPLAVLTIVGLFKNFRFTIVTSIAAFLLALSFLSWKNILGSESGVMGTIVSFEAGYYLWLSSIIVLMLGTNYYFYKLTKS
;
A
#
# COMPACT_ATOMS: atom_id res chain seq x y z
N MET A 1 -12.75 -6.18 4.98
CA MET A 1 -12.00 -6.20 6.26
C MET A 1 -10.69 -5.45 6.07
N GLY A 2 -10.66 -4.14 6.36
CA GLY A 2 -9.46 -3.31 6.20
C GLY A 2 -8.52 -3.42 7.41
N ALA A 3 -8.19 -2.29 8.05
CA ALA A 3 -7.44 -2.28 9.31
C ALA A 3 -8.07 -3.13 10.44
N LEU A 4 -9.37 -3.43 10.34
CA LEU A 4 -10.10 -4.29 11.27
C LEU A 4 -9.87 -5.80 11.05
N ALA A 5 -9.13 -6.20 10.00
CA ALA A 5 -8.85 -7.61 9.72
C ALA A 5 -8.14 -8.32 10.88
N ILE A 6 -7.33 -7.60 11.68
CA ILE A 6 -6.69 -8.13 12.90
C ILE A 6 -7.73 -8.71 13.88
N LEU A 7 -8.92 -8.12 13.99
CA LEU A 7 -9.94 -8.56 14.93
C LEU A 7 -10.61 -9.88 14.51
N GLY A 8 -10.53 -10.23 13.22
CA GLY A 8 -11.03 -11.48 12.64
C GLY A 8 -9.95 -12.51 12.29
N GLY A 9 -8.72 -12.35 12.80
CA GLY A 9 -7.59 -13.26 12.54
C GLY A 9 -6.78 -12.98 11.26
N GLY A 10 -7.08 -11.89 10.54
CA GLY A 10 -6.43 -11.48 9.29
C GLY A 10 -5.20 -10.62 9.48
N LEU A 11 -4.16 -11.21 10.05
CA LEU A 11 -2.87 -10.55 10.25
C LEU A 11 -2.19 -10.22 8.92
N GLN A 12 -2.34 -11.08 7.92
CA GLN A 12 -1.75 -10.87 6.60
C GLN A 12 -2.42 -9.68 5.91
N GLU A 13 -3.75 -9.63 5.91
CA GLU A 13 -4.53 -8.56 5.30
C GLU A 13 -4.17 -7.22 5.96
N PHE A 14 -4.08 -7.20 7.29
CA PHE A 14 -3.64 -6.02 8.02
C PHE A 14 -2.26 -5.52 7.53
N CYS A 15 -1.30 -6.42 7.29
CA CYS A 15 0.01 -6.05 6.75
C CYS A 15 -0.08 -5.40 5.37
N ILE A 16 -0.98 -5.87 4.49
CA ILE A 16 -1.20 -5.22 3.18
C ILE A 16 -1.82 -3.83 3.36
N TRP A 17 -2.75 -3.70 4.31
CA TRP A 17 -3.40 -2.42 4.60
C TRP A 17 -2.45 -1.38 5.20
N LEU A 18 -1.27 -1.77 5.72
CA LEU A 18 -0.20 -0.83 6.12
C LEU A 18 0.33 0.02 4.94
N ALA A 19 0.11 -0.41 3.70
CA ALA A 19 0.38 0.42 2.53
C ALA A 19 -0.34 1.79 2.60
N ASN A 20 -1.54 1.85 3.19
CA ASN A 20 -2.32 3.08 3.31
C ASN A 20 -1.70 4.09 4.32
N PRO A 21 -1.43 3.71 5.59
CA PRO A 21 -0.67 4.56 6.50
C PRO A 21 0.68 5.01 5.93
N LEU A 22 1.42 4.12 5.24
CA LEU A 22 2.68 4.50 4.60
C LEU A 22 2.50 5.50 3.46
N ALA A 23 1.44 5.38 2.67
CA ALA A 23 1.08 6.37 1.64
C ALA A 23 0.72 7.73 2.27
N VAL A 24 -0.04 7.74 3.37
CA VAL A 24 -0.35 8.97 4.12
C VAL A 24 0.92 9.62 4.70
N LEU A 25 1.79 8.82 5.33
CA LEU A 25 3.09 9.29 5.82
C LEU A 25 3.94 9.87 4.69
N THR A 26 3.88 9.27 3.50
CA THR A 26 4.56 9.77 2.31
C THR A 26 4.02 11.15 1.90
N ILE A 27 2.70 11.32 1.84
CA ILE A 27 2.07 12.60 1.49
C ILE A 27 2.44 13.69 2.52
N VAL A 28 2.33 13.40 3.82
CA VAL A 28 2.69 14.36 4.87
C VAL A 28 4.20 14.67 4.86
N GLY A 29 5.04 13.67 4.62
CA GLY A 29 6.49 13.81 4.52
C GLY A 29 6.94 14.65 3.32
N LEU A 30 6.22 14.56 2.19
CA LEU A 30 6.43 15.39 1.01
C LEU A 30 6.24 16.88 1.34
N PHE A 31 5.15 17.25 2.02
CA PHE A 31 4.90 18.64 2.42
C PHE A 31 5.98 19.21 3.35
N LYS A 32 6.70 18.34 4.08
CA LYS A 32 7.80 18.72 4.97
C LYS A 32 9.19 18.53 4.36
N ASN A 33 9.29 18.11 3.10
CA ASN A 33 10.56 17.84 2.40
C ASN A 33 11.48 16.83 3.10
N PHE A 34 10.93 15.87 3.84
CA PHE A 34 11.75 14.87 4.53
C PHE A 34 12.25 13.80 3.56
N ARG A 35 13.57 13.55 3.51
CA ARG A 35 14.14 12.51 2.62
C ARG A 35 13.66 11.09 2.92
N PHE A 36 13.27 10.81 4.18
CA PHE A 36 12.70 9.51 4.58
C PHE A 36 11.42 9.14 3.81
N THR A 37 10.73 10.14 3.25
CA THR A 37 9.55 10.00 2.39
C THR A 37 9.77 9.09 1.18
N ILE A 38 11.01 9.02 0.66
CA ILE A 38 11.36 8.10 -0.43
C ILE A 38 11.15 6.65 0.03
N VAL A 39 11.65 6.31 1.22
CA VAL A 39 11.58 4.96 1.78
C VAL A 39 10.12 4.58 2.06
N THR A 40 9.32 5.47 2.65
CA THR A 40 7.90 5.20 2.91
C THR A 40 7.10 5.01 1.63
N SER A 41 7.42 5.75 0.57
CA SER A 41 6.73 5.63 -0.72
C SER A 41 7.00 4.28 -1.39
N ILE A 42 8.24 3.80 -1.33
CA ILE A 42 8.66 2.50 -1.88
C ILE A 42 8.04 1.37 -1.05
N ALA A 43 8.06 1.49 0.27
CA ALA A 43 7.45 0.49 1.16
C ALA A 43 5.93 0.36 0.92
N ALA A 44 5.21 1.48 0.75
CA ALA A 44 3.79 1.47 0.41
C ALA A 44 3.54 0.74 -0.93
N PHE A 45 4.35 1.03 -1.94
CA PHE A 45 4.27 0.38 -3.24
C PHE A 45 4.53 -1.12 -3.18
N LEU A 46 5.60 -1.56 -2.51
CA LEU A 46 5.95 -2.98 -2.40
C LEU A 46 4.87 -3.79 -1.68
N LEU A 47 4.28 -3.24 -0.62
CA LEU A 47 3.15 -3.88 0.07
C LEU A 47 1.93 -4.00 -0.83
N ALA A 48 1.53 -2.92 -1.50
CA ALA A 48 0.39 -2.93 -2.41
C ALA A 48 0.59 -3.90 -3.59
N LEU A 49 1.81 -3.95 -4.13
CA LEU A 49 2.18 -4.85 -5.22
C LEU A 49 2.18 -6.32 -4.78
N SER A 50 2.62 -6.61 -3.56
CA SER A 50 2.67 -7.98 -3.04
C SER A 50 1.30 -8.67 -3.02
N PHE A 51 0.21 -7.89 -2.96
CA PHE A 51 -1.15 -8.42 -3.01
C PHE A 51 -1.48 -9.10 -4.35
N LEU A 52 -0.81 -8.76 -5.45
CA LEU A 52 -0.96 -9.47 -6.74
C LEU A 52 -0.56 -10.95 -6.64
N SER A 53 0.33 -11.31 -5.73
CA SER A 53 0.81 -12.69 -5.57
C SER A 53 -0.13 -13.55 -4.71
N TRP A 54 -1.19 -12.97 -4.16
CA TRP A 54 -2.09 -13.68 -3.26
C TRP A 54 -3.14 -14.47 -4.03
N LYS A 55 -3.45 -15.66 -3.55
CA LYS A 55 -4.49 -16.54 -4.11
C LYS A 55 -5.71 -16.66 -3.21
N ASN A 56 -5.54 -16.44 -1.91
CA ASN A 56 -6.58 -16.57 -0.91
C ASN A 56 -6.51 -15.37 0.04
N ILE A 57 -7.68 -14.97 0.53
CA ILE A 57 -7.89 -13.93 1.53
C ILE A 57 -8.88 -14.47 2.56
N LEU A 58 -8.89 -13.95 3.78
CA LEU A 58 -9.96 -14.27 4.73
C LEU A 58 -11.29 -13.73 4.20
N GLY A 59 -12.18 -14.66 3.85
CA GLY A 59 -13.50 -14.37 3.28
C GLY A 59 -14.56 -14.04 4.33
N SER A 60 -14.32 -14.39 5.60
CA SER A 60 -15.26 -14.15 6.71
C SER A 60 -14.54 -14.09 8.06
N GLU A 61 -15.17 -13.44 9.04
CA GLU A 61 -14.69 -13.37 10.43
C GLU A 61 -14.68 -14.74 11.13
N SER A 62 -15.31 -15.75 10.53
CA SER A 62 -15.27 -17.14 11.02
C SER A 62 -14.00 -17.90 10.62
N GLY A 63 -13.02 -17.23 10.01
CA GLY A 63 -11.73 -17.84 9.63
C GLY A 63 -11.75 -18.62 8.31
N VAL A 64 -12.86 -18.57 7.57
CA VAL A 64 -12.96 -19.27 6.26
C VAL A 64 -12.24 -18.43 5.20
N MET A 65 -11.27 -19.07 4.53
CA MET A 65 -10.54 -18.47 3.41
C MET A 65 -11.43 -18.40 2.17
N GLY A 66 -11.51 -17.22 1.55
CA GLY A 66 -12.03 -17.02 0.21
C GLY A 66 -10.91 -17.02 -0.81
N THR A 67 -11.15 -17.62 -1.98
CA THR A 67 -10.21 -17.61 -3.09
C THR A 67 -10.39 -16.35 -3.93
N ILE A 68 -9.28 -15.70 -4.30
CA ILE A 68 -9.29 -14.56 -5.21
C ILE A 68 -9.50 -15.11 -6.63
N VAL A 69 -10.71 -14.95 -7.17
CA VAL A 69 -11.02 -15.36 -8.56
C VAL A 69 -10.53 -14.30 -9.54
N SER A 70 -10.71 -13.02 -9.20
CA SER A 70 -10.28 -11.87 -10.01
C SER A 70 -9.99 -10.66 -9.12
N PHE A 71 -9.09 -9.79 -9.57
CA PHE A 71 -8.94 -8.45 -9.02
C PHE A 71 -9.91 -7.50 -9.73
N GLU A 72 -10.66 -6.75 -8.94
CA GLU A 72 -11.61 -5.76 -9.46
C GLU A 72 -10.92 -4.43 -9.81
N ALA A 73 -11.59 -3.58 -10.58
CA ALA A 73 -11.09 -2.26 -10.99
C ALA A 73 -10.60 -1.41 -9.81
N GLY A 74 -11.24 -1.53 -8.64
CA GLY A 74 -10.84 -0.80 -7.43
C GLY A 74 -9.42 -1.14 -6.96
N TYR A 75 -8.98 -2.39 -7.10
CA TYR A 75 -7.62 -2.79 -6.76
C TYR A 75 -6.59 -2.13 -7.67
N TYR A 76 -6.83 -2.14 -8.99
CA TYR A 76 -5.94 -1.52 -9.95
C TYR A 76 -5.88 0.01 -9.77
N LEU A 77 -7.01 0.66 -9.48
CA LEU A 77 -7.04 2.08 -9.19
C LEU A 77 -6.23 2.40 -7.93
N TRP A 78 -6.40 1.62 -6.87
CA TRP A 78 -5.62 1.75 -5.64
C TRP A 78 -4.11 1.59 -5.90
N LEU A 79 -3.70 0.50 -6.55
CA LEU A 79 -2.29 0.25 -6.90
C LEU A 79 -1.71 1.37 -7.77
N SER A 80 -2.46 1.84 -8.78
CA SER A 80 -2.01 2.91 -9.67
C SER A 80 -1.77 4.23 -8.93
N SER A 81 -2.62 4.57 -7.94
CA SER A 81 -2.43 5.78 -7.14
C SER A 81 -1.15 5.72 -6.30
N ILE A 82 -0.83 4.55 -5.75
CA ILE A 82 0.42 4.31 -5.01
C ILE A 82 1.63 4.37 -5.95
N ILE A 83 1.52 3.84 -7.17
CA ILE A 83 2.59 3.94 -8.19
C ILE A 83 2.88 5.41 -8.52
N VAL A 84 1.84 6.20 -8.79
CA VAL A 84 1.99 7.63 -9.10
C VAL A 84 2.62 8.37 -7.92
N LEU A 85 2.20 8.09 -6.68
CA LEU A 85 2.77 8.68 -5.49
C LEU A 85 4.26 8.33 -5.33
N MET A 86 4.64 7.07 -5.55
CA MET A 86 6.02 6.60 -5.46
C MET A 86 6.90 7.25 -6.53
N LEU A 87 6.48 7.25 -7.80
CA LEU A 87 7.24 7.87 -8.89
C LEU A 87 7.37 9.38 -8.70
N GLY A 88 6.28 10.07 -8.35
CA GLY A 88 6.28 11.50 -8.10
C GLY A 88 7.20 11.91 -6.94
N THR A 89 7.17 11.14 -5.84
CA THR A 89 8.05 11.36 -4.69
C THR A 89 9.52 11.22 -5.05
N ASN A 90 9.89 10.14 -5.73
CA ASN A 90 11.28 9.88 -6.13
C ASN A 90 11.77 10.94 -7.13
N TYR A 91 10.94 11.31 -8.10
CA TYR A 91 11.27 12.36 -9.06
C TYR A 91 11.47 13.72 -8.39
N TYR A 92 10.61 14.09 -7.45
CA TYR A 92 10.72 15.35 -6.70
C TYR A 92 12.06 15.47 -5.97
N PHE A 93 12.45 14.45 -5.19
CA PHE A 93 13.71 14.48 -4.44
C PHE A 93 14.95 14.33 -5.33
N TYR A 94 14.84 13.62 -6.45
CA TYR A 94 15.90 13.58 -7.46
C TYR A 94 16.19 14.99 -8.02
N LYS A 95 15.13 15.75 -8.33
CA LYS A 95 15.27 17.13 -8.80
C LYS A 95 15.80 18.06 -7.71
N LEU A 96 15.33 17.91 -6.47
CA LEU A 96 15.78 18.71 -5.34
C LEU A 96 17.28 18.53 -5.05
N THR A 97 17.84 17.34 -5.28
CA THR A 97 19.27 17.07 -5.07
C THR A 97 20.17 17.65 -6.17
N LYS A 98 19.59 17.98 -7.33
CA LYS A 98 20.31 18.56 -8.48
C LYS A 98 20.22 20.09 -8.58
N SER A 99 19.35 20.71 -7.79
CA SER A 99 19.19 22.18 -7.70
C SER A 99 20.12 22.77 -6.66
#